data_AF-A0A3B8PLK3-F1
#
_entry.id   AF-A0A3B8PLK3-F1
#
_cell.length_a   1.000
_cell.length_b   1.000
_cell.length_c   1.000
_cell.angle_alpha   90.00
_cell.angle_beta   90.00
_cell.angle_gamma   90.00
#
_symmetry.space_group_name_H-M   'P 1'
#
loop_
_entity.id
_entity.type
_entity.pdbx_description
1 polymer ?
#
loop_
_entity_poly.entity_id
_entity_poly.type
_entity_poly.pdbx_seq_one_letter_code
_entity_poly.pdbx_strand_id
1 'polypeptide(L)'
;MGQKCAICGKAPQVGNRVSRRGKAKYLGGNGRKTTGISKRRFKPNLQKIRIQLNGGTATRRVCTACIRNGQVQKVIVKKAFAEPEPTAS
;
A
#
# COMPACT_ATOMS: atom_id res chain seq x y z
N MET A 1 -15.70 -1.48 -9.19
CA MET A 1 -14.32 -1.92 -9.49
C MET A 1 -13.37 -1.56 -8.34
N GLY A 2 -13.02 -2.54 -7.52
CA GLY A 2 -12.42 -2.31 -6.20
C GLY A 2 -10.91 -2.05 -6.26
N GLN A 3 -10.45 -1.06 -5.50
CA GLN A 3 -9.05 -0.91 -5.11
C GLN A 3 -8.63 -2.08 -4.21
N LYS A 4 -8.47 -3.27 -4.81
CA LYS A 4 -8.01 -4.49 -4.14
C LYS A 4 -6.59 -4.81 -4.57
N CYS A 5 -5.80 -5.31 -3.62
CA CYS A 5 -4.48 -5.86 -3.94
C CYS A 5 -4.65 -7.20 -4.66
N ALA A 6 -3.90 -7.41 -5.75
CA ALA A 6 -3.93 -8.67 -6.51
C ALA A 6 -3.29 -9.87 -5.78
N ILE A 7 -2.48 -9.63 -4.74
CA ILE A 7 -1.72 -10.68 -4.03
C ILE A 7 -2.39 -11.01 -2.70
N CYS A 8 -2.50 -10.01 -1.81
CA CYS A 8 -3.06 -10.22 -0.46
C CYS A 8 -4.56 -9.92 -0.35
N GLY A 9 -5.22 -9.50 -1.43
CA GLY A 9 -6.66 -9.22 -1.43
C GLY A 9 -7.10 -7.97 -0.64
N LYS A 10 -6.19 -7.24 0.00
CA LYS A 10 -6.50 -6.04 0.81
C LYS A 10 -7.43 -5.09 0.06
N ALA A 11 -8.59 -4.82 0.65
CA ALA A 11 -9.64 -3.98 0.11
C ALA A 11 -9.86 -2.74 0.98
N PRO A 12 -10.54 -1.70 0.47
CA PRO A 12 -10.89 -0.55 1.28
C PRO A 12 -11.85 -0.94 2.40
N GLN A 13 -11.55 -0.52 3.62
CA GLN A 13 -12.42 -0.74 4.78
C GLN A 13 -13.16 0.54 5.15
N VAL A 14 -14.34 0.40 5.73
CA VAL A 14 -15.13 1.52 6.25
C VAL A 14 -14.88 1.64 7.75
N GLY A 15 -14.78 2.86 8.24
CA GLY A 15 -14.84 3.11 9.68
C GLY A 15 -15.14 4.57 9.97
N ASN A 16 -15.09 4.94 11.24
CA ASN A 16 -15.51 6.27 11.67
C ASN A 16 -14.31 7.23 11.83
N ARG A 17 -14.52 8.50 11.52
CA ARG A 17 -13.71 9.62 11.98
C ARG A 17 -14.41 10.18 13.22
N VAL A 18 -13.77 10.02 14.37
CA VAL A 18 -14.30 10.46 15.66
C VAL A 18 -13.58 11.74 16.07
N SER A 19 -14.30 12.85 16.10
CA SER A 19 -13.78 14.14 16.55
C SER A 19 -14.02 14.28 18.05
N ARG A 20 -12.95 14.42 18.83
CA ARG A 20 -13.00 14.61 20.29
C ARG A 20 -12.43 15.98 20.68
N ARG A 21 -13.08 16.67 21.62
CA ARG A 21 -12.63 17.96 22.18
C ARG A 21 -12.37 17.85 23.68
N GLY A 22 -11.51 18.71 24.20
CA GLY A 22 -11.10 18.74 25.61
C GLY A 22 -9.84 17.90 25.90
N LYS A 23 -9.22 18.17 27.05
CA LYS A 23 -8.06 17.41 27.55
C LYS A 23 -8.51 16.06 28.13
N ALA A 24 -7.66 15.05 28.03
CA ALA A 24 -7.95 13.75 28.63
C ALA A 24 -7.85 13.83 30.16
N LYS A 25 -8.61 12.97 30.87
CA LYS A 25 -8.62 12.95 32.34
C LYS A 25 -7.24 12.67 32.94
N TYR A 26 -6.48 11.76 32.33
CA TYR A 26 -5.11 11.44 32.77
C TYR A 26 -4.11 12.61 32.61
N LEU A 27 -4.46 13.65 31.85
CA LEU A 27 -3.66 14.87 31.71
C LEU A 27 -4.17 15.99 32.63
N GLY A 28 -4.95 15.67 33.67
CA GLY A 28 -5.56 16.64 34.59
C GLY A 28 -6.71 17.47 33.99
N GLY A 29 -7.32 17.00 32.90
CA GLY A 29 -8.47 17.66 32.27
C GLY A 29 -9.83 17.08 32.69
N ASN A 30 -10.92 17.81 32.41
CA ASN A 30 -12.29 17.36 32.72
C ASN A 30 -12.74 16.14 31.88
N GLY A 31 -12.04 15.85 30.78
CA GLY A 31 -12.27 14.69 29.92
C GLY A 31 -12.51 15.03 28.44
N ARG A 32 -12.18 14.09 27.55
CA ARG A 32 -12.42 14.20 26.11
C ARG A 32 -13.89 13.91 25.81
N LYS A 33 -14.62 14.87 25.24
CA LYS A 33 -16.00 14.69 24.75
C LYS A 33 -16.00 14.43 23.25
N THR A 34 -16.84 13.50 22.79
CA THR A 34 -17.02 13.23 21.36
C THR A 34 -17.98 14.28 20.79
N THR A 35 -17.51 15.08 19.84
CA THR A 35 -18.28 16.18 19.22
C THR A 35 -18.88 15.77 17.88
N GLY A 36 -18.34 14.73 17.23
CA GLY A 36 -18.87 14.27 15.96
C GLY A 36 -18.32 12.92 15.54
N ILE A 37 -19.16 12.16 14.82
CA ILE A 37 -18.83 10.87 14.24
C ILE A 37 -19.26 10.91 12.77
N SER A 38 -18.30 10.80 11.86
CA SER A 38 -18.57 10.73 10.42
C SER A 38 -17.96 9.47 9.80
N LYS A 39 -18.56 8.95 8.72
CA LYS A 39 -18.03 7.78 8.01
C LYS A 39 -16.82 8.18 7.16
N ARG A 40 -15.76 7.37 7.20
CA ARG A 40 -14.59 7.47 6.33
C ARG A 40 -14.23 6.11 5.72
N ARG A 41 -13.47 6.14 4.63
CA ARG A 41 -12.93 4.94 3.98
C ARG A 41 -11.42 4.89 4.18
N PHE A 42 -10.91 3.77 4.68
CA PHE A 42 -9.50 3.44 4.74
C PHE A 42 -9.11 2.76 3.44
N LYS A 43 -8.34 3.45 2.60
CA LYS A 43 -7.85 2.88 1.34
C LYS A 43 -6.46 2.28 1.57
N PRO A 44 -6.20 1.02 1.17
CA PRO A 44 -4.84 0.50 1.15
C PRO A 44 -3.99 1.32 0.16
N ASN A 45 -2.71 1.52 0.49
CA ASN A 45 -1.77 2.15 -0.44
C ASN A 45 -1.42 1.15 -1.56
N LEU A 46 -2.18 1.22 -2.66
CA LEU A 46 -2.00 0.37 -3.83
C LEU A 46 -1.20 1.12 -4.89
N GLN A 47 -0.17 0.45 -5.39
CA GLN A 47 0.69 0.94 -6.46
C GLN A 47 0.48 0.09 -7.71
N LYS A 48 0.45 0.74 -8.87
CA LYS A 48 0.35 0.07 -10.17
C LYS A 48 1.76 -0.28 -10.63
N ILE A 49 2.10 -1.56 -10.64
CA ILE A 49 3.44 -2.03 -11.01
C ILE A 49 3.37 -3.20 -11.99
N ARG A 50 4.43 -3.35 -12.79
CA ARG A 50 4.66 -4.51 -13.66
C ARG A 50 5.34 -5.61 -12.85
N ILE A 51 4.71 -6.78 -12.82
CA ILE A 51 5.12 -7.92 -12.00
C ILE A 51 5.26 -9.12 -12.92
N GLN A 52 6.27 -9.95 -12.64
CA GLN A 52 6.40 -11.26 -13.25
C GLN A 52 5.61 -12.28 -12.41
N LEU A 53 4.57 -12.86 -12.99
CA LEU A 53 3.71 -13.87 -12.37
C LEU A 53 3.67 -15.09 -13.28
N ASN A 54 4.10 -16.25 -12.78
CA ASN A 54 4.01 -17.54 -13.47
C ASN A 54 4.56 -17.53 -14.93
N GLY A 55 5.74 -16.94 -15.14
CA GLY A 55 6.38 -16.87 -16.46
C GLY A 55 5.89 -15.74 -17.39
N GLY A 56 4.81 -15.03 -17.04
CA GLY A 56 4.29 -13.89 -17.79
C GLY A 56 4.49 -12.55 -17.07
N THR A 57 4.63 -11.46 -17.84
CA THR A 57 4.66 -10.10 -17.28
C THR A 57 3.27 -9.48 -17.32
N ALA A 58 2.74 -9.06 -16.16
CA ALA A 58 1.44 -8.40 -16.09
C ALA A 58 1.49 -7.13 -15.24
N THR A 59 0.68 -6.13 -15.61
CA THR A 59 0.49 -4.94 -14.78
C THR A 59 -0.66 -5.20 -13.79
N ARG A 60 -0.39 -5.04 -12.49
CA ARG A 60 -1.39 -5.25 -11.42
C ARG A 60 -1.28 -4.18 -10.34
N ARG A 61 -2.36 -4.00 -9.57
CA ARG A 61 -2.37 -3.13 -8.38
C ARG A 61 -1.94 -3.95 -7.16
N VAL A 62 -0.87 -3.52 -6.51
CA VAL A 62 -0.28 -4.23 -5.38
C VAL A 62 -0.06 -3.32 -4.20
N CYS A 63 -0.26 -3.85 -3.00
CA CYS A 63 -0.11 -3.14 -1.76
C CYS A 63 1.37 -2.84 -1.48
N THR A 64 1.67 -1.66 -0.93
CA THR A 64 3.07 -1.31 -0.59
C THR A 64 3.70 -2.28 0.43
N ALA A 65 2.91 -2.85 1.34
CA ALA A 65 3.37 -3.90 2.26
C ALA A 65 3.85 -5.17 1.53
N CYS A 66 3.14 -5.55 0.47
CA CYS A 66 3.45 -6.72 -0.35
C CYS A 66 4.75 -6.51 -1.14
N ILE A 67 4.92 -5.28 -1.66
CA ILE A 67 6.15 -4.85 -2.34
C ILE A 67 7.33 -4.84 -1.36
N ARG A 68 7.11 -4.31 -0.15
CA ARG A 68 8.15 -4.23 0.90
C ARG A 68 8.59 -5.61 1.36
N ASN A 69 7.67 -6.55 1.51
CA ASN A 69 7.97 -7.91 1.97
C ASN A 69 8.55 -8.82 0.88
N GLY A 70 8.85 -8.30 -0.32
CA GLY A 70 9.43 -9.10 -1.40
C GLY A 70 8.49 -10.15 -1.99
N GLN A 71 7.18 -10.10 -1.69
CA GLN A 71 6.17 -11.02 -2.24
C GLN A 71 5.92 -10.81 -3.74
N VAL A 72 6.69 -9.91 -4.37
CA VAL A 72 6.50 -9.40 -5.71
C VAL A 72 7.84 -9.29 -6.40
N GLN A 73 8.03 -10.02 -7.50
CA GLN A 73 9.17 -9.80 -8.39
C GLN A 73 8.81 -8.70 -9.39
N LYS A 74 9.50 -7.56 -9.26
CA LYS A 74 9.40 -6.47 -10.25
C LYS A 74 10.11 -6.91 -11.52
N VAL A 75 9.49 -6.63 -12.67
CA VAL A 75 10.15 -6.85 -13.96
C VAL A 75 11.31 -5.86 -14.08
N ILE A 76 12.53 -6.38 -14.20
CA ILE A 76 13.71 -5.57 -14.52
C ILE A 76 13.63 -5.28 -16.01
N VAL A 77 13.45 -4.00 -16.37
CA VAL A 77 13.51 -3.59 -17.77
C VAL A 77 14.98 -3.67 -18.19
N LYS A 78 15.34 -4.69 -18.98
CA LYS A 78 16.67 -4.75 -19.59
C LYS A 78 16.84 -3.53 -20.49
N LYS A 79 17.97 -2.83 -20.36
CA LYS A 79 18.32 -1.74 -21.28
C LYS A 79 18.46 -2.33 -22.70
N ALA A 80 18.08 -1.55 -23.70
CA ALA A 80 18.10 -1.99 -25.10
C ALA A 80 19.52 -2.29 -25.64
N PHE A 81 20.55 -1.71 -25.00
CA PHE A 81 21.95 -2.00 -25.25
C PHE A 81 22.58 -2.51 -23.96
N ALA A 82 23.03 -3.76 -23.98
CA ALA A 82 24.04 -4.25 -23.05
C ALA A 82 25.37 -4.18 -23.80
N GLU A 83 26.32 -3.41 -23.28
CA GLU A 83 27.70 -3.47 -23.77
C GLU A 83 28.20 -4.91 -23.58
N PRO A 84 28.88 -5.52 -24.57
CA PRO A 84 29.44 -6.85 -24.37
C PRO A 84 30.43 -6.76 -23.20
N GLU A 85 30.27 -7.63 -22.21
CA GLU A 85 31.15 -7.68 -21.05
C GLU A 85 32.61 -7.80 -21.53
N PRO A 86 33.56 -7.10 -20.91
CA PRO A 86 34.96 -7.20 -21.33
C PRO A 86 35.37 -8.66 -21.13
N THR A 87 35.64 -9.35 -22.23
CA THR A 87 36.18 -10.71 -22.23
C THR A 87 37.45 -10.70 -21.39
N ALA A 88 37.38 -11.25 -20.17
CA ALA A 88 38.54 -11.44 -19.31
C ALA A 88 39.54 -12.32 -20.07
N SER A 89 40.75 -11.79 -20.24
CA SER A 89 41.89 -12.44 -20.90
C SER A 89 42.43 -13.61 -20.11
#